data_AF-A0A257XB47-F1
#
_entry.id   AF-A0A257XB47-F1
#
_cell.length_a   1.000
_cell.length_b   1.000
_cell.length_c   1.000
_cell.angle_alpha   90.00
_cell.angle_beta   90.00
_cell.angle_gamma   90.00
#
_symmetry.space_group_name_H-M   'P 1'
#
loop_
_entity.id
_entity.type
_entity.pdbx_description
1 polymer ?
#
loop_
_entity_poly.entity_id
_entity_poly.type
_entity_poly.pdbx_seq_one_letter_code
_entity_poly.pdbx_strand_id
1 'polypeptide(L)'
;MVGSSQPYPSNAMKNPLLICLALGLCLHSLRAEDSLNDQLRRAAEKLKNEFAKVKDQGEVKGREWYKKAKDHLTTSREEYLQQSSTALIRWKADIDVLKEQVGREYFKTRVLALDQHHAFALKELETLNAVTDETQFRARQKSFDKTLWTLEAAVEQAQEEAGL
;
A
#
# COMPACT_ATOMS: atom_id res chain seq x y z
N MET A 1 4.02 23.75 -61.86
CA MET A 1 3.10 23.02 -60.96
C MET A 1 2.86 23.89 -59.75
N VAL A 2 1.64 24.42 -59.66
CA VAL A 2 1.12 25.22 -58.54
C VAL A 2 0.74 24.24 -57.43
N GLY A 3 1.10 24.57 -56.19
CA GLY A 3 0.77 23.81 -54.99
C GLY A 3 0.92 24.69 -53.76
N SER A 4 0.07 25.70 -53.72
CA SER A 4 -0.12 26.69 -52.64
C SER A 4 -0.65 26.06 -51.35
N SER A 5 -0.10 26.46 -50.20
CA SER A 5 -0.70 26.18 -48.89
C SER A 5 -0.58 27.38 -47.94
N GLN A 6 -1.65 28.15 -47.86
CA GLN A 6 -2.15 28.95 -46.72
C GLN A 6 -3.68 29.10 -46.91
N PRO A 7 -4.53 29.41 -45.89
CA PRO A 7 -4.28 29.68 -44.46
C PRO A 7 -5.22 28.92 -43.46
N TYR A 8 -5.00 29.17 -42.16
CA TYR A 8 -5.66 28.77 -40.88
C TYR A 8 -7.18 28.42 -40.85
N PRO A 9 -7.66 27.74 -39.77
CA PRO A 9 -8.15 28.51 -38.62
C PRO A 9 -7.68 28.03 -37.24
N SER A 10 -7.50 29.03 -36.38
CA SER A 10 -7.56 28.95 -34.92
C SER A 10 -8.69 28.05 -34.44
N ASN A 11 -8.40 27.17 -33.48
CA ASN A 11 -9.38 26.64 -32.53
C ASN A 11 -8.71 26.50 -31.16
N ALA A 12 -8.30 27.64 -30.60
CA ALA A 12 -8.18 27.79 -29.16
C ALA A 12 -9.60 27.92 -28.56
N MET A 13 -10.41 26.85 -28.63
CA MET A 13 -11.59 26.67 -27.77
C MET A 13 -11.24 25.68 -26.68
N LYS A 14 -10.31 26.09 -25.81
CA LYS A 14 -10.24 25.55 -24.45
C LYS A 14 -10.85 26.62 -23.55
N ASN A 15 -11.89 26.22 -22.82
CA ASN A 15 -12.44 26.95 -21.66
C ASN A 15 -13.52 28.00 -21.92
N PRO A 16 -14.71 27.62 -22.42
CA PRO A 16 -15.93 28.30 -21.96
C PRO A 16 -16.77 27.42 -21.02
N LEU A 17 -16.68 26.09 -21.12
CA LEU A 17 -17.55 25.20 -20.33
C LEU A 17 -17.19 25.13 -18.83
N LEU A 18 -15.90 25.27 -18.48
CA LEU A 18 -15.47 25.26 -17.08
C LEU A 18 -15.77 26.58 -16.34
N ILE A 19 -15.92 27.68 -17.09
CA ILE A 19 -16.25 28.99 -16.51
C ILE A 19 -17.76 29.08 -16.22
N CYS A 20 -18.60 28.44 -17.04
CA CYS A 20 -20.05 28.38 -16.79
C CYS A 20 -20.43 27.53 -15.56
N LEU A 21 -19.68 26.45 -15.28
CA LEU A 21 -19.88 25.66 -14.05
C LEU A 21 -19.43 26.40 -12.78
N ALA A 22 -18.40 27.25 -12.89
CA ALA A 22 -17.95 28.09 -11.78
C ALA A 22 -18.89 29.28 -11.51
N LEU A 23 -19.50 29.88 -12.55
CA LEU A 23 -20.40 31.02 -12.39
C LEU A 23 -21.84 30.65 -12.01
N GLY A 24 -22.31 29.43 -12.34
CA GLY A 24 -23.64 28.94 -11.96
C GLY A 24 -23.80 28.62 -10.46
N LEU A 25 -22.69 28.36 -9.76
CA LEU A 25 -22.68 28.07 -8.31
C LEU A 25 -22.63 29.33 -7.44
N CYS A 26 -22.23 30.48 -7.98
CA CYS A 26 -21.99 31.69 -7.19
C CYS A 26 -23.23 32.57 -6.94
N LEU A 27 -24.37 32.31 -7.59
CA LEU A 27 -25.62 33.07 -7.34
C LEU A 27 -26.59 32.40 -6.37
N HIS A 28 -26.38 31.12 -6.03
CA HIS A 28 -27.16 30.40 -5.02
C HIS A 28 -26.40 30.22 -3.69
N SER A 29 -25.15 30.68 -3.60
CA SER A 29 -24.22 30.37 -2.51
C SER A 29 -24.38 31.25 -1.26
N LEU A 30 -25.05 32.40 -1.34
CA LEU A 30 -25.20 33.28 -0.17
C LEU A 30 -25.97 32.66 1.02
N ARG A 31 -26.62 31.50 0.82
CA ARG A 31 -27.31 30.76 1.89
C ARG A 31 -26.86 29.30 2.07
N ALA A 32 -25.90 28.84 1.26
CA ALA A 32 -25.38 27.47 1.28
C ALA A 32 -23.87 27.38 1.60
N GLU A 33 -23.17 28.52 1.69
CA GLU A 33 -21.75 28.60 2.02
C GLU A 33 -21.41 27.99 3.37
N ASP A 34 -22.25 28.16 4.39
CA ASP A 34 -22.02 27.55 5.71
C ASP A 34 -22.04 26.02 5.64
N SER A 35 -22.94 25.43 4.85
CA SER A 35 -23.06 23.97 4.71
C SER A 35 -21.91 23.35 3.92
N LEU A 36 -21.43 24.01 2.86
CA LEU A 36 -20.36 23.46 2.02
C LEU A 36 -18.99 23.61 2.69
N ASN A 37 -18.77 24.74 3.37
CA ASN A 37 -17.55 24.96 4.14
C ASN A 37 -17.50 24.02 5.35
N ASP A 38 -18.64 23.77 6.02
CA ASP A 38 -18.73 22.74 7.06
C ASP A 38 -18.50 21.32 6.53
N GLN A 39 -19.00 20.99 5.35
CA GLN A 39 -18.74 19.68 4.73
C GLN A 39 -17.27 19.49 4.36
N LEU A 40 -16.63 20.51 3.77
CA LEU A 40 -15.20 20.49 3.47
C LEU A 40 -14.35 20.42 4.74
N ARG A 41 -14.71 21.17 5.78
CA ARG A 41 -14.04 21.13 7.08
C ARG A 41 -14.17 19.77 7.74
N ARG A 42 -15.36 19.16 7.71
CA ARG A 42 -15.58 17.79 8.22
C ARG A 42 -14.81 16.76 7.40
N ALA A 43 -14.73 16.90 6.08
CA ALA A 43 -13.95 16.01 5.22
C ALA A 43 -12.44 16.14 5.49
N ALA A 44 -11.94 17.37 5.65
CA ALA A 44 -10.55 17.65 5.99
C ALA A 44 -10.19 17.13 7.39
N GLU A 45 -11.06 17.31 8.40
CA GLU A 45 -10.85 16.76 9.74
C GLU A 45 -10.91 15.23 9.75
N LYS A 46 -11.84 14.62 8.99
CA LYS A 46 -11.85 13.16 8.79
C LYS A 46 -10.55 12.67 8.15
N LEU A 47 -10.11 13.31 7.08
CA LEU A 47 -8.88 12.96 6.38
C LEU A 47 -7.67 13.11 7.31
N LYS A 48 -7.55 14.23 8.03
CA LYS A 48 -6.51 14.45 9.04
C LYS A 48 -6.52 13.39 10.14
N ASN A 49 -7.69 12.98 10.62
CA ASN A 49 -7.81 11.92 11.63
C ASN A 49 -7.41 10.55 11.08
N GLU A 50 -7.78 10.22 9.84
CA GLU A 50 -7.31 8.99 9.19
C GLU A 50 -5.78 9.02 8.96
N PHE A 51 -5.22 10.16 8.54
CA PHE A 51 -3.76 10.32 8.43
C PHE A 51 -3.05 10.19 9.78
N ALA A 52 -3.63 10.73 10.86
CA ALA A 52 -3.07 10.58 12.20
C ALA A 52 -3.07 9.11 12.65
N LYS A 53 -4.18 8.39 12.43
CA LYS A 53 -4.26 6.94 12.73
C LYS A 53 -3.21 6.13 11.95
N VAL A 54 -3.08 6.37 10.64
CA VAL A 54 -2.10 5.67 9.79
C VAL A 54 -0.68 5.95 10.26
N LYS A 55 -0.39 7.19 10.65
CA LYS A 55 0.92 7.57 11.20
C LYS A 55 1.20 6.86 12.53
N ASP A 56 0.25 6.88 13.46
CA ASP A 56 0.41 6.27 14.78
C ASP A 56 0.57 4.75 14.68
N GLN A 57 -0.21 4.10 13.81
CA GLN A 57 -0.07 2.66 13.50
C GLN A 57 1.30 2.35 12.87
N GLY A 58 1.77 3.19 11.94
CA GLY A 58 3.09 3.04 11.32
C GLY A 58 4.23 3.14 12.33
N GLU A 59 4.15 4.07 13.28
CA GLU A 59 5.15 4.21 14.34
C GLU A 59 5.17 3.01 15.31
N VAL A 60 3.99 2.48 15.65
CA VAL A 60 3.88 1.28 16.50
C VAL A 60 4.47 0.06 15.78
N LYS A 61 4.02 -0.22 14.55
CA LYS A 61 4.53 -1.35 13.75
C LYS A 61 6.03 -1.25 13.48
N GLY A 62 6.55 -0.04 13.26
CA GLY A 62 7.98 0.20 13.11
C GLY A 62 8.79 -0.11 14.37
N ARG A 63 8.26 0.23 15.56
CA ARG A 63 8.91 -0.09 16.85
C ARG A 63 8.87 -1.59 17.15
N GLU A 64 7.77 -2.26 16.84
CA GLU A 64 7.63 -3.72 16.99
C GLU A 64 8.58 -4.46 16.05
N TRP A 65 8.67 -4.01 14.80
CA TRP A 65 9.65 -4.53 13.86
C TRP A 65 11.08 -4.37 14.38
N TYR A 66 11.43 -3.19 14.89
CA TYR A 66 12.76 -2.96 15.45
C TYR A 66 13.08 -3.89 16.62
N LYS A 67 12.08 -4.19 17.48
CA LYS A 67 12.24 -5.18 18.56
C LYS A 67 12.47 -6.58 17.99
N LYS A 68 11.59 -7.07 17.10
CA LYS A 68 11.74 -8.38 16.45
C LYS A 68 13.10 -8.53 15.75
N ALA A 69 13.51 -7.52 14.98
CA ALA A 69 14.80 -7.50 14.29
C ALA A 69 15.99 -7.55 15.25
N LYS A 70 15.89 -6.90 16.42
CA LYS A 70 16.91 -6.97 17.46
C LYS A 70 16.97 -8.36 18.09
N ASP A 71 15.82 -8.96 18.36
CA ASP A 71 15.74 -10.32 18.94
C ASP A 71 16.37 -11.34 17.99
N HIS A 72 16.11 -11.20 16.68
CA HIS A 72 16.67 -12.06 15.63
C HIS A 72 18.21 -12.03 15.51
N LEU A 73 18.89 -11.01 16.07
CA LEU A 73 20.36 -10.98 16.13
C LEU A 73 20.91 -12.02 17.13
N THR A 74 20.10 -12.39 18.12
CA THR A 74 20.47 -13.35 19.17
C THR A 74 19.89 -14.74 18.94
N THR A 75 18.87 -14.85 18.07
CA THR A 75 18.28 -16.13 17.66
C THR A 75 19.29 -16.99 16.89
N SER A 76 19.30 -18.29 17.19
CA SER A 76 20.09 -19.24 16.43
C SER A 76 19.62 -19.29 14.97
N ARG A 77 20.52 -19.63 14.05
CA ARG A 77 20.18 -19.74 12.63
C ARG A 77 19.04 -20.72 12.36
N GLU A 78 19.10 -21.90 12.98
CA GLU A 78 18.09 -22.96 12.81
C GLU A 78 16.72 -22.50 13.29
N GLU A 79 16.68 -21.92 14.48
CA GLU A 79 15.45 -21.38 15.06
C GLU A 79 14.88 -20.24 14.22
N TYR A 80 15.72 -19.32 13.73
CA TYR A 80 15.29 -18.24 12.85
C TYR A 80 14.63 -18.78 11.58
N LEU A 81 15.30 -19.72 10.88
CA LEU A 81 14.78 -20.30 9.64
C LEU A 81 13.46 -21.04 9.88
N GLN A 82 13.33 -21.76 11.00
CA GLN A 82 12.08 -22.44 11.36
C GLN A 82 10.95 -21.44 11.65
N GLN A 83 11.23 -20.37 12.39
CA GLN A 83 10.25 -19.32 12.69
C GLN A 83 9.80 -18.60 11.41
N SER A 84 10.74 -18.21 10.55
CA SER A 84 10.42 -17.58 9.25
C SER A 84 9.61 -18.51 8.35
N SER A 85 9.96 -19.80 8.28
CA SER A 85 9.21 -20.79 7.52
C SER A 85 7.77 -20.94 8.04
N THR A 86 7.60 -21.01 9.36
CA THR A 86 6.29 -21.10 10.01
C THR A 86 5.43 -19.87 9.72
N ALA A 87 6.02 -18.67 9.79
CA ALA A 87 5.33 -17.42 9.45
C ALA A 87 4.86 -17.40 7.99
N LEU A 88 5.72 -17.82 7.05
CA LEU A 88 5.35 -17.90 5.63
C LEU A 88 4.24 -18.93 5.37
N ILE A 89 4.22 -20.06 6.08
CA ILE A 89 3.12 -21.03 5.97
C ILE A 89 1.80 -20.40 6.44
N ARG A 90 1.82 -19.74 7.61
CA ARG A 90 0.64 -19.05 8.15
C ARG A 90 0.13 -17.99 7.19
N TRP A 91 0.99 -17.09 6.72
CA TRP A 91 0.57 -16.02 5.81
C TRP A 91 0.08 -16.55 4.46
N LYS A 92 0.57 -17.70 4.00
CA LYS A 92 -0.01 -18.34 2.82
C LYS A 92 -1.46 -18.74 3.05
N ALA A 93 -1.76 -19.34 4.21
CA ALA A 93 -3.12 -19.69 4.57
C ALA A 93 -4.01 -18.45 4.67
N ASP A 94 -3.52 -17.37 5.28
CA ASP A 94 -4.22 -16.08 5.34
C ASP A 94 -4.51 -15.53 3.94
N ILE A 95 -3.52 -15.55 3.03
CA ILE A 95 -3.67 -15.14 1.63
C ILE A 95 -4.70 -16.00 0.90
N ASP A 96 -4.75 -17.31 1.16
CA ASP A 96 -5.72 -18.19 0.52
C ASP A 96 -7.15 -17.91 0.99
N VAL A 97 -7.34 -17.61 2.28
CA VAL A 97 -8.63 -17.12 2.79
C VAL A 97 -9.03 -15.80 2.11
N LEU A 98 -8.08 -14.89 1.88
CA LEU A 98 -8.33 -13.62 1.20
C LEU A 98 -8.72 -13.81 -0.28
N LYS A 99 -8.24 -14.86 -0.95
CA LYS A 99 -8.63 -15.19 -2.34
C LYS A 99 -10.09 -15.61 -2.46
N GLU A 100 -10.65 -16.20 -1.41
CA GLU A 100 -12.05 -16.63 -1.36
C GLU A 100 -13.01 -15.45 -1.13
N GLN A 101 -12.50 -14.28 -0.72
CA GLN A 101 -13.32 -13.11 -0.45
C GLN A 101 -13.89 -12.50 -1.73
N VAL A 102 -15.20 -12.20 -1.69
CA VAL A 102 -15.87 -11.46 -2.75
C VAL A 102 -15.51 -9.98 -2.64
N GLY A 103 -14.48 -9.57 -3.36
CA GLY A 103 -13.96 -8.21 -3.35
C GLY A 103 -14.13 -7.45 -4.68
N ARG A 104 -13.90 -6.13 -4.61
CA ARG A 104 -13.73 -5.27 -5.80
C ARG A 104 -12.47 -5.70 -6.58
N GLU A 105 -12.41 -5.40 -7.88
CA GLU A 105 -11.29 -5.81 -8.75
C GLU A 105 -9.91 -5.34 -8.26
N TYR A 106 -9.84 -4.16 -7.63
CA TYR A 106 -8.58 -3.68 -7.05
C TYR A 106 -8.11 -4.56 -5.87
N PHE A 107 -9.05 -5.10 -5.08
CA PHE A 107 -8.74 -5.96 -3.94
C PHE A 107 -8.22 -7.32 -4.44
N LYS A 108 -8.86 -7.89 -5.46
CA LYS A 108 -8.37 -9.12 -6.12
C LYS A 108 -6.96 -8.95 -6.66
N THR A 109 -6.68 -7.82 -7.31
CA THR A 109 -5.33 -7.46 -7.78
C THR A 109 -4.32 -7.41 -6.63
N ARG A 110 -4.71 -6.84 -5.48
CA ARG A 110 -3.86 -6.80 -4.29
C ARG A 110 -3.59 -8.20 -3.74
N VAL A 111 -4.60 -9.06 -3.66
CA VAL A 111 -4.43 -10.45 -3.19
C VAL A 111 -3.51 -11.24 -4.12
N LEU A 112 -3.59 -11.02 -5.44
CA LEU A 112 -2.62 -11.59 -6.39
C LEU A 112 -1.19 -11.10 -6.13
N ALA A 113 -1.02 -9.80 -5.84
CA ALA A 113 0.28 -9.25 -5.48
C ALA A 113 0.82 -9.83 -4.16
N LEU A 114 -0.04 -10.12 -3.18
CA LEU A 114 0.35 -10.81 -1.96
C LEU A 114 0.87 -12.22 -2.24
N ASP A 115 0.23 -12.97 -3.14
CA ASP A 115 0.68 -14.31 -3.54
C ASP A 115 2.07 -14.25 -4.22
N GLN A 116 2.30 -13.24 -5.04
CA GLN A 116 3.61 -12.99 -5.66
C GLN A 116 4.68 -12.60 -4.63
N HIS A 117 4.31 -11.76 -3.65
CA HIS A 117 5.20 -11.36 -2.56
C HIS A 117 5.57 -12.54 -1.66
N HIS A 118 4.60 -13.41 -1.35
CA HIS A 118 4.84 -14.67 -0.65
C HIS A 118 5.80 -15.59 -1.42
N ALA A 119 5.56 -15.79 -2.72
CA ALA A 119 6.45 -16.59 -3.56
C ALA A 119 7.87 -16.00 -3.63
N PHE A 120 8.01 -14.67 -3.62
CA PHE A 120 9.31 -14.02 -3.52
C PHE A 120 9.98 -14.29 -2.17
N ALA A 121 9.24 -14.17 -1.05
CA ALA A 121 9.77 -14.43 0.28
C ALA A 121 10.23 -15.90 0.46
N LEU A 122 9.52 -16.86 -0.13
CA LEU A 122 9.98 -18.26 -0.16
C LEU A 122 11.33 -18.43 -0.86
N LYS A 123 11.50 -17.79 -2.03
CA LYS A 123 12.78 -17.82 -2.76
C LYS A 123 13.91 -17.17 -1.96
N GLU A 124 13.63 -16.09 -1.24
CA GLU A 124 14.62 -15.47 -0.37
C GLU A 124 14.99 -16.36 0.82
N LEU A 125 14.01 -17.05 1.43
CA LEU A 125 14.26 -18.03 2.50
C LEU A 125 15.13 -19.19 2.00
N GLU A 126 14.83 -19.73 0.82
CA GLU A 126 15.65 -20.78 0.17
C GLU A 126 17.08 -20.29 -0.06
N THR A 127 17.22 -19.08 -0.60
CA THR A 127 18.53 -18.45 -0.84
C THR A 127 19.30 -18.25 0.46
N LEU A 128 18.63 -17.81 1.52
CA LEU A 128 19.21 -17.59 2.84
C LEU A 128 19.65 -18.91 3.48
N ASN A 129 18.82 -19.96 3.37
CA ASN A 129 19.15 -21.30 3.87
C ASN A 129 20.37 -21.91 3.18
N ALA A 130 20.57 -21.61 1.89
CA ALA A 130 21.72 -22.09 1.11
C ALA A 130 23.06 -21.41 1.48
N VAL A 131 23.06 -20.29 2.21
CA VAL A 131 24.30 -19.60 2.61
C VAL A 131 25.02 -20.41 3.68
N THR A 132 26.26 -20.83 3.47
CA THR A 132 26.99 -21.62 4.48
C THR A 132 27.76 -20.75 5.49
N ASP A 133 28.15 -19.54 5.10
CA ASP A 133 28.88 -18.60 5.95
C ASP A 133 27.95 -17.79 6.87
N GLU A 134 28.27 -17.74 8.16
CA GLU A 134 27.42 -17.07 9.16
C GLU A 134 27.38 -15.54 8.96
N THR A 135 28.49 -14.92 8.55
CA THR A 135 28.54 -13.46 8.34
C THR A 135 27.66 -13.06 7.17
N GLN A 136 27.74 -13.80 6.06
CA GLN A 136 26.87 -13.61 4.89
C GLN A 136 25.41 -13.93 5.22
N PHE A 137 25.15 -14.94 6.05
CA PHE A 137 23.81 -15.26 6.52
C PHE A 137 23.21 -14.06 7.25
N ARG A 138 23.90 -13.50 8.25
CA ARG A 138 23.42 -12.33 9.01
C ARG A 138 23.23 -11.08 8.14
N ALA A 139 24.11 -10.86 7.17
CA ALA A 139 23.97 -9.75 6.23
C ALA A 139 22.69 -9.88 5.38
N ARG A 140 22.38 -11.09 4.88
CA ARG A 140 21.17 -11.36 4.09
C ARG A 140 19.91 -11.44 4.95
N GLN A 141 20.02 -11.94 6.17
CA GLN A 141 18.94 -12.03 7.15
C GLN A 141 18.26 -10.67 7.33
N LYS A 142 19.03 -9.59 7.44
CA LYS A 142 18.47 -8.23 7.57
C LYS A 142 17.61 -7.80 6.38
N SER A 143 17.99 -8.20 5.15
CA SER A 143 17.19 -7.94 3.95
C SER A 143 15.90 -8.76 4.00
N PHE A 144 16.02 -10.03 4.36
CA PHE A 144 14.88 -10.94 4.46
C PHE A 144 13.90 -10.54 5.57
N ASP A 145 14.39 -10.05 6.72
CA ASP A 145 13.57 -9.48 7.80
C ASP A 145 12.69 -8.32 7.31
N LYS A 146 13.20 -7.53 6.34
CA LYS A 146 12.41 -6.46 5.72
C LYS A 146 11.32 -7.06 4.82
N THR A 147 11.64 -8.07 4.03
CA THR A 147 10.65 -8.76 3.19
C THR A 147 9.52 -9.35 4.04
N LEU A 148 9.87 -10.10 5.09
CA LEU A 148 8.91 -10.67 6.04
C LEU A 148 8.01 -9.60 6.64
N TRP A 149 8.58 -8.48 7.09
CA TRP A 149 7.81 -7.37 7.65
C TRP A 149 6.85 -6.75 6.65
N THR A 150 7.31 -6.49 5.43
CA THR A 150 6.45 -5.89 4.40
C THR A 150 5.33 -6.83 3.97
N LEU A 151 5.57 -8.15 4.01
CA LEU A 151 4.55 -9.15 3.74
C LEU A 151 3.54 -9.24 4.89
N GLU A 152 3.99 -9.32 6.15
CA GLU A 152 3.16 -9.29 7.35
C GLU A 152 2.20 -8.10 7.32
N ALA A 153 2.75 -6.90 7.15
CA ALA A 153 1.96 -5.67 7.12
C ALA A 153 0.94 -5.63 5.97
N ALA A 154 1.30 -6.17 4.80
CA ALA A 154 0.41 -6.18 3.64
C ALA A 154 -0.71 -7.22 3.78
N VAL A 155 -0.44 -8.37 4.42
CA VAL A 155 -1.45 -9.39 4.75
C VAL A 155 -2.42 -8.83 5.79
N GLU A 156 -1.91 -8.24 6.87
CA GLU A 156 -2.75 -7.59 7.91
C GLU A 156 -3.66 -6.52 7.29
N GLN A 157 -3.12 -5.65 6.44
CA GLN A 157 -3.91 -4.61 5.78
C GLN A 157 -5.03 -5.21 4.89
N ALA A 158 -4.75 -6.33 4.22
CA ALA A 158 -5.76 -7.00 3.41
C ALA A 158 -6.82 -7.71 4.26
N GLN A 159 -6.45 -8.27 5.41
CA GLN A 159 -7.38 -8.82 6.41
C GLN A 159 -8.30 -7.74 6.98
N GLU A 160 -7.73 -6.60 7.40
CA GLU A 160 -8.50 -5.46 7.88
C GLU A 160 -9.52 -4.97 6.83
N GLU A 161 -9.13 -4.89 5.56
CA GLU A 161 -10.03 -4.50 4.46
C GLU A 161 -11.13 -5.55 4.21
N ALA A 162 -10.82 -6.83 4.37
CA ALA A 162 -11.77 -7.93 4.25
C ALA A 162 -12.68 -8.09 5.49
N GLY A 163 -12.39 -7.40 6.60
CA GLY A 163 -13.09 -7.54 7.87
C GLY A 163 -12.80 -8.85 8.60
N LEU A 164 -11.57 -9.37 8.44
CA LEU A 164 -11.06 -10.60 9.08
C LEU A 164 -10.17 -10.30 10.29
#